data_AF-A0A0V0GR91-F1
#
_entry.id   AF-A0A0V0GR91-F1
#
_cell.length_a   1.000
_cell.length_b   1.000
_cell.length_c   1.000
_cell.angle_alpha   90.00
_cell.angle_beta   90.00
_cell.angle_gamma   90.00
#
_symmetry.space_group_name_H-M   'P 1'
#
loop_
_entity.id
_entity.type
_entity.pdbx_description
1 polymer ?
#
loop_
_entity_poly.entity_id
_entity_poly.type
_entity_poly.pdbx_seq_one_letter_code
_entity_poly.pdbx_strand_id
1 'polypeptide(L)'
;MIAKPTRLVLNGLKKKGFEVYLVGGCVRDLILDRTPKDFDILTSAELKEVLKIFQRCEIVGRRFPICHVHIDDTIVEVSSFTATGRKFKRNGYNVVRRPPACSEADFIRWKN
;
A
#
# COMPACT_ATOMS: atom_id res chain seq x y z
N MET A 1 -23.40 2.20 -0.04
CA MET A 1 -23.10 2.55 -1.45
C MET A 1 -21.63 2.91 -1.56
N ILE A 2 -20.89 2.47 -2.59
CA ILE A 2 -19.44 2.74 -2.73
C ILE A 2 -19.21 4.22 -3.01
N ALA A 3 -18.23 4.84 -2.33
CA ALA A 3 -17.91 6.26 -2.50
C ALA A 3 -17.47 6.59 -3.94
N LYS A 4 -17.85 7.78 -4.43
CA LYS A 4 -17.52 8.27 -5.79
C LYS A 4 -16.01 8.28 -6.06
N PRO A 5 -15.14 8.77 -5.15
CA PRO A 5 -13.69 8.72 -5.33
C PRO A 5 -13.15 7.30 -5.57
N THR A 6 -13.56 6.35 -4.73
CA THR A 6 -13.19 4.93 -4.84
C THR A 6 -13.58 4.35 -6.19
N ARG A 7 -14.78 4.68 -6.69
CA ARG A 7 -15.27 4.19 -7.99
C ARG A 7 -14.44 4.73 -9.16
N LEU A 8 -13.93 5.96 -9.07
CA LEU A 8 -13.03 6.52 -10.08
C LEU A 8 -11.70 5.78 -10.13
N VAL A 9 -11.11 5.47 -8.98
CA VAL A 9 -9.86 4.69 -8.90
C VAL A 9 -10.06 3.27 -9.43
N LEU A 10 -11.13 2.59 -9.01
CA LEU A 10 -11.49 1.25 -9.52
C LEU A 10 -11.60 1.23 -11.05
N ASN A 11 -12.33 2.21 -11.61
CA ASN A 11 -12.51 2.30 -13.05
C ASN A 11 -11.22 2.66 -13.79
N GLY A 12 -10.38 3.53 -13.22
CA GLY A 12 -9.09 3.91 -13.80
C GLY A 12 -8.15 2.71 -13.93
N LEU A 13 -8.06 1.90 -12.89
CA LEU A 13 -7.25 0.68 -12.89
C LEU A 13 -7.84 -0.40 -13.81
N LYS A 14 -9.16 -0.65 -13.75
CA LYS A 14 -9.83 -1.62 -14.65
C LYS A 14 -9.67 -1.26 -16.12
N LYS A 15 -9.79 0.02 -16.50
CA LYS A 15 -9.59 0.48 -17.88
C LYS A 15 -8.18 0.22 -18.41
N LYS A 16 -7.20 0.05 -17.53
CA LYS A 16 -5.82 -0.30 -17.88
C LYS A 16 -5.58 -1.81 -17.93
N GLY A 17 -6.61 -2.63 -17.67
CA GLY A 17 -6.53 -4.09 -17.74
C GLY A 17 -6.05 -4.74 -16.44
N PHE A 18 -5.95 -4.00 -15.34
CA PHE A 18 -5.59 -4.58 -14.05
C PHE A 18 -6.78 -5.20 -13.34
N GLU A 19 -6.51 -6.24 -12.55
CA GLU A 19 -7.47 -6.77 -11.61
C GLU A 19 -7.56 -5.84 -10.40
N VAL A 20 -8.77 -5.63 -9.89
CA VAL A 20 -9.03 -4.68 -8.82
C VAL A 20 -10.15 -5.17 -7.94
N TYR A 21 -9.90 -5.20 -6.63
CA TYR A 21 -10.78 -5.74 -5.61
C TYR A 21 -10.93 -4.74 -4.47
N LEU A 22 -12.12 -4.70 -3.87
CA LEU A 22 -12.30 -4.07 -2.56
C LEU A 22 -11.91 -5.08 -1.49
N VAL A 23 -11.19 -4.62 -0.47
CA VAL A 23 -10.69 -5.47 0.60
C VAL A 23 -10.87 -4.81 1.97
N GLY A 24 -10.55 -5.55 3.03
CA GLY A 24 -10.53 -5.01 4.39
C GLY A 24 -11.90 -4.89 5.04
N GLY A 25 -12.03 -3.90 5.93
CA GLY A 25 -13.22 -3.70 6.76
C GLY A 25 -14.47 -3.39 5.94
N CYS A 26 -14.31 -2.75 4.78
CA CYS A 26 -15.42 -2.38 3.92
C CYS A 26 -16.21 -3.60 3.42
N VAL A 27 -15.52 -4.71 3.11
CA VAL A 27 -16.16 -5.95 2.65
C VAL A 27 -16.96 -6.58 3.78
N ARG A 28 -16.37 -6.65 4.99
CA ARG A 28 -17.06 -7.15 6.19
C ARG A 28 -18.32 -6.34 6.47
N ASP A 29 -18.21 -5.03 6.44
CA ASP A 29 -19.32 -4.13 6.78
C ASP A 29 -20.44 -4.26 5.74
N LEU A 30 -20.11 -4.37 4.44
CA LEU A 30 -21.10 -4.65 3.38
C LEU A 30 -21.81 -6.00 3.57
N ILE A 31 -21.10 -7.05 3.97
CA ILE A 31 -21.70 -8.38 4.24
C ILE A 31 -22.66 -8.32 5.42
N LEU A 32 -22.36 -7.48 6.42
CA LEU A 32 -23.20 -7.27 7.60
C LEU A 32 -24.29 -6.21 7.40
N ASP A 33 -24.52 -5.75 6.17
CA ASP A 33 -25.45 -4.68 5.81
C ASP A 33 -25.24 -3.38 6.62
N ARG A 34 -23.97 -3.09 6.93
CA ARG A 34 -23.52 -1.86 7.58
C ARG A 34 -22.90 -0.93 6.55
N THR A 35 -22.91 0.37 6.86
CA THR A 35 -22.23 1.37 6.03
C THR A 35 -20.72 1.32 6.29
N PRO A 36 -19.87 1.02 5.28
CA PRO A 36 -18.42 1.08 5.41
C PRO A 36 -17.93 2.48 5.76
N LYS A 37 -16.89 2.58 6.57
CA LYS A 37 -16.25 3.85 6.96
C LYS A 37 -15.24 4.34 5.91
N ASP A 38 -14.50 3.39 5.36
CA ASP A 38 -13.40 3.53 4.43
C ASP A 38 -13.50 2.45 3.35
N PHE A 39 -12.73 2.60 2.27
CA PHE A 39 -12.65 1.63 1.18
C PHE A 39 -11.21 1.45 0.75
N ASP A 40 -10.68 0.25 0.97
CA ASP A 40 -9.34 -0.13 0.54
C ASP A 40 -9.41 -0.88 -0.80
N ILE A 41 -8.49 -0.55 -1.69
CA ILE A 41 -8.38 -1.17 -3.00
C ILE A 41 -7.14 -2.07 -3.04
N LEU A 42 -7.31 -3.30 -3.52
CA LEU A 42 -6.23 -4.20 -3.85
C LEU A 42 -6.17 -4.40 -5.36
N THR A 43 -5.00 -4.32 -5.97
CA THR A 43 -4.84 -4.45 -7.42
C THR A 43 -3.65 -5.32 -7.84
N SER A 44 -3.75 -5.92 -9.04
CA SER A 44 -2.62 -6.61 -9.66
C SER A 44 -1.52 -5.68 -10.17
N ALA A 45 -1.81 -4.38 -10.30
CA ALA A 45 -0.81 -3.40 -10.69
C ALA A 45 0.28 -3.26 -9.61
N GLU A 46 1.53 -3.08 -10.03
CA GLU A 46 2.60 -2.64 -9.15
C GLU A 46 2.36 -1.19 -8.71
N LEU A 47 2.77 -0.82 -7.50
CA LEU A 47 2.54 0.56 -7.00
C LEU A 47 3.16 1.63 -7.91
N LYS A 48 4.28 1.31 -8.59
CA LYS A 48 4.89 2.18 -9.60
C LYS A 48 4.03 2.38 -10.85
N GLU A 49 3.20 1.41 -11.19
CA GLU A 49 2.25 1.51 -12.30
C GLU A 49 1.05 2.34 -11.88
N VAL A 50 0.58 2.19 -10.64
CA VAL A 50 -0.44 3.08 -10.05
C VAL A 50 0.01 4.54 -10.13
N LEU A 51 1.28 4.83 -9.80
CA LEU A 51 1.88 6.16 -9.95
C LEU A 51 1.85 6.72 -11.38
N LYS A 52 1.85 5.86 -12.40
CA LYS A 52 1.78 6.29 -13.81
C LYS A 52 0.35 6.54 -14.28
N ILE A 53 -0.63 5.96 -13.60
CA ILE A 53 -2.05 6.02 -13.98
C ILE A 53 -2.71 7.27 -13.39
N PHE A 54 -2.37 7.61 -12.15
CA PHE A 54 -2.97 8.73 -11.43
C PHE A 54 -1.96 9.86 -11.26
N GLN A 55 -2.36 11.10 -11.60
CA GLN A 55 -1.46 12.25 -11.52
C GLN A 55 -1.12 12.66 -10.08
N ARG A 56 -2.08 12.54 -9.15
CA ARG A 56 -1.92 12.93 -7.74
C ARG A 56 -1.92 11.70 -6.86
N CYS A 57 -0.77 11.05 -6.75
CA CYS A 57 -0.62 9.92 -5.86
C CYS A 57 0.81 9.77 -5.34
N GLU A 58 0.95 9.15 -4.18
CA GLU A 58 2.24 8.94 -3.52
C GLU A 58 2.31 7.56 -2.89
N ILE A 59 3.51 6.96 -2.86
CA ILE A 59 3.74 5.71 -2.15
C ILE A 59 4.18 6.04 -0.73
N VAL A 60 3.38 5.64 0.25
CA VAL A 60 3.67 5.77 1.67
C VAL A 60 4.06 4.41 2.26
N GLY A 61 4.70 4.43 3.42
CA GLY A 61 5.10 3.21 4.13
C GLY A 61 6.42 2.61 3.62
N ARG A 62 7.30 2.26 4.56
CA ARG A 62 8.59 1.60 4.25
C ARG A 62 8.47 0.08 4.22
N ARG A 63 7.85 -0.49 5.26
CA ARG A 63 7.70 -1.94 5.43
C ARG A 63 6.55 -2.50 4.60
N PHE A 64 5.43 -1.78 4.58
CA PHE A 64 4.24 -2.11 3.82
C PHE A 64 3.93 -0.91 2.93
N PRO A 65 4.51 -0.86 1.73
CA PRO A 65 4.28 0.25 0.84
C PRO A 65 2.84 0.20 0.33
N ILE A 66 2.14 1.34 0.39
CA ILE A 66 0.77 1.53 -0.10
C ILE A 66 0.76 2.80 -0.93
N CYS A 67 -0.06 2.85 -1.98
CA CYS A 67 -0.23 4.07 -2.77
C CYS A 67 -1.47 4.84 -2.28
N HIS A 68 -1.26 6.08 -1.86
CA HIS A 68 -2.33 7.05 -1.61
C HIS A 68 -2.68 7.74 -2.91
N VAL A 69 -3.90 7.53 -3.41
CA VAL A 69 -4.42 8.22 -4.58
C VAL A 69 -5.35 9.34 -4.13
N HIS A 70 -5.00 10.58 -4.47
CA HIS A 70 -5.79 11.75 -4.14
C HIS A 70 -6.82 12.00 -5.25
N ILE A 71 -8.09 11.94 -4.87
CA ILE A 71 -9.22 12.30 -5.73
C ILE A 71 -9.99 13.39 -5.00
N ASP A 72 -9.96 14.59 -5.55
CA ASP A 72 -10.47 15.81 -4.90
C ASP A 72 -9.85 15.96 -3.50
N ASP A 73 -10.66 16.05 -2.44
CA ASP A 73 -10.24 16.15 -1.04
C ASP A 73 -10.25 14.80 -0.32
N THR A 74 -10.31 13.68 -1.05
CA THR A 74 -10.35 12.33 -0.49
C THR A 74 -9.12 11.52 -0.89
N ILE A 75 -8.59 10.76 0.05
CA ILE A 75 -7.50 9.81 -0.20
C ILE A 75 -8.10 8.42 -0.33
N VAL A 76 -7.72 7.72 -1.39
CA VAL A 76 -8.07 6.31 -1.61
C VAL A 76 -6.80 5.49 -1.49
N GLU A 77 -6.80 4.50 -0.61
CA GLU A 77 -5.67 3.60 -0.41
C GLU A 77 -5.68 2.48 -1.45
N VAL A 78 -4.54 2.30 -2.11
CA VAL A 78 -4.34 1.29 -3.15
C VAL A 78 -3.11 0.45 -2.81
N SER A 79 -3.34 -0.84 -2.57
CA SER A 79 -2.32 -1.85 -2.33
C SER A 79 -2.14 -2.75 -3.54
N SER A 80 -0.93 -3.27 -3.72
CA SER A 80 -0.59 -4.24 -4.78
C SER A 80 -0.60 -5.67 -4.22
N PHE A 81 -0.85 -6.68 -5.05
CA PHE A 81 -0.69 -8.10 -4.67
C PHE A 81 0.75 -8.42 -4.25
N THR A 82 1.71 -7.69 -4.81
CA THR A 82 3.13 -7.89 -4.56
C THR A 82 3.50 -7.37 -3.16
N ALA A 83 3.53 -8.29 -2.18
CA ALA A 83 4.02 -8.04 -0.83
C ALA A 83 5.54 -8.26 -0.69
N THR A 84 6.26 -8.59 -1.77
CA THR A 84 7.72 -8.76 -1.71
C THR A 84 8.34 -7.40 -1.42
N GLY A 85 8.60 -7.17 -0.13
CA GLY A 85 9.32 -6.02 0.36
C GLY A 85 10.54 -5.80 -0.52
N ARG A 86 10.60 -4.64 -1.19
CA ARG A 86 11.76 -4.28 -1.98
C ARG A 86 12.98 -4.52 -1.10
N LYS A 87 13.91 -5.36 -1.56
CA LYS A 87 15.30 -5.21 -1.17
C LYS A 87 15.73 -3.85 -1.72
N PHE A 88 15.42 -2.78 -0.99
CA PHE A 88 16.00 -1.48 -1.28
C PHE A 88 17.51 -1.72 -1.33
N LYS A 89 18.12 -1.54 -2.52
CA LYS A 89 19.58 -1.39 -2.58
C LYS A 89 19.86 -0.22 -1.66
N ARG A 90 20.36 -0.50 -0.46
CA ARG A 90 20.89 0.51 0.45
C ARG A 90 22.03 1.18 -0.32
N ASN A 91 21.75 2.33 -0.95
CA ASN A 91 22.83 3.28 -1.21
C ASN A 91 23.47 3.56 0.16
N GLY A 92 24.80 3.53 0.19
CA GLY A 92 25.59 3.42 1.41
C GLY A 92 25.30 4.47 2.50
N TYR A 93 25.86 4.17 3.69
CA TYR A 93 25.84 4.94 4.95
C TYR A 93 24.50 4.80 5.72
N ASN A 94 24.37 4.13 6.88
CA ASN A 94 25.30 3.83 7.97
C ASN A 94 25.28 2.33 8.33
N VAL A 95 26.45 1.71 8.40
CA VAL A 95 26.61 0.44 9.13
C VAL A 95 26.38 0.78 10.60
N VAL A 96 25.20 0.47 11.15
CA VAL A 96 25.00 0.49 12.60
C VAL A 96 26.02 -0.49 13.17
N ARG A 97 27.08 0.03 13.79
CA ARG A 97 28.07 -0.81 14.46
C ARG A 97 27.39 -1.46 15.65
N ARG A 98 27.61 -2.77 15.83
CA ARG A 98 27.14 -3.51 17.00
C ARG A 98 27.63 -2.77 18.26
N PRO A 99 26.73 -2.33 19.16
CA PRO A 99 27.15 -1.78 20.45
C PRO A 99 28.01 -2.81 21.18
N PRO A 100 29.11 -2.42 21.85
CA PRO A 100 30.06 -3.37 22.44
C PRO A 100 29.43 -4.33 23.46
N ALA A 101 28.30 -3.96 24.07
CA ALA A 101 27.56 -4.77 25.05
C ALA A 101 26.50 -5.71 24.42
N CYS A 102 26.31 -5.71 23.10
CA CYS A 102 25.25 -6.49 22.44
C CYS A 102 25.78 -7.83 21.93
N SER A 103 25.17 -8.95 22.33
CA SER A 103 25.51 -10.28 21.81
C SER A 103 25.19 -10.38 20.30
N GLU A 104 25.89 -11.26 19.57
CA GLU A 104 25.63 -11.43 18.13
C GLU A 104 24.18 -11.87 17.86
N ALA A 105 23.65 -12.72 18.73
CA ALA A 105 22.26 -13.19 18.65
C ALA A 105 21.24 -12.04 18.83
N ASP A 106 21.48 -11.14 19.77
CA ASP A 106 20.59 -9.98 20.01
C ASP A 106 20.71 -8.94 18.90
N PHE A 107 21.90 -8.76 18.33
CA PHE A 107 22.10 -7.87 17.19
C PHE A 107 21.39 -8.36 15.93
N ILE A 108 21.37 -9.67 15.69
CA ILE A 108 20.62 -10.29 14.59
C ILE A 108 19.11 -10.13 14.81
N ARG A 109 18.61 -10.34 16.03
CA ARG A 109 17.19 -10.11 16.37
C ARG A 109 16.75 -8.67 16.10
N TRP A 110 17.60 -7.69 16.43
CA TRP A 110 17.29 -6.27 16.23
C TRP A 110 17.28 -5.83 14.76
N LYS A 111 17.93 -6.59 13.87
CA LYS A 111 18.01 -6.29 12.43
C LYS A 111 16.84 -6.83 11.59
N ASN A 112 16.06 -7.77 12.12
CA ASN A 112 14.92 -8.42 11.45
C ASN A 112 13.59 -7.80 11.89
#